data_AF-A0AB36L010-F1
#
_entry.id   AF-A0AB36L010-F1
#
_cell.length_a   1.000
_cell.length_b   1.000
_cell.length_c   1.000
_cell.angle_alpha   90.00
_cell.angle_beta   90.00
_cell.angle_gamma   90.00
#
_symmetry.space_group_name_H-M   'P 1'
#
loop_
_entity.id
_entity.type
_entity.pdbx_description
1 polymer ?
#
loop_
_entity_poly.entity_id
_entity_poly.type
_entity_poly.pdbx_seq_one_letter_code
_entity_poly.pdbx_strand_id
1 'polypeptide(L)' 'MKRFVIVIHGWHVHSNGFDVHQVDCDDMQRAEQIATYLTSQREQTFDRCAWTVVEIEPDTKVVRALTWRERFTRRRNTPQ' A
#
# COMPACT_ATOMS: atom_id res chain seq x y z
N MET A 1 12.49 -2.72 13.11
CA MET A 1 11.96 -2.72 11.73
C MET A 1 10.53 -2.21 11.74
N LYS A 2 10.27 -1.23 10.90
CA LYS A 2 8.96 -0.65 10.63
C LYS A 2 8.28 -1.45 9.52
N ARG A 3 6.96 -1.49 9.53
CA ARG A 3 6.17 -2.16 8.51
C ARG A 3 5.69 -1.14 7.49
N PHE A 4 5.85 -1.45 6.22
CA PHE A 4 5.38 -0.60 5.12
C PHE A 4 4.48 -1.40 4.18
N VAL A 5 3.50 -0.72 3.61
CA VAL A 5 2.71 -1.19 2.48
C VAL A 5 3.08 -0.37 1.27
N ILE A 6 3.55 -1.04 0.23
CA ILE A 6 3.85 -0.47 -1.08
C ILE A 6 2.69 -0.82 -2.01
N VAL A 7 2.09 0.19 -2.62
CA VAL A 7 1.06 0.03 -3.65
C VAL A 7 1.67 0.44 -4.98
N ILE A 8 1.64 -0.43 -5.98
CA ILE A 8 2.10 -0.15 -7.34
C ILE A 8 0.87 -0.04 -8.22
N HIS A 9 0.61 1.14 -8.76
CA HIS A 9 -0.46 1.41 -9.72
C HIS A 9 0.07 1.19 -11.13
N GLY A 10 -0.62 0.39 -11.94
CA GLY A 10 -0.32 0.21 -13.35
C GLY A 10 -1.48 0.68 -14.22
N TRP A 11 -1.17 1.45 -15.26
CA TRP A 11 -2.08 1.87 -16.31
C TRP A 11 -1.66 1.21 -17.61
N HIS A 12 -2.31 0.10 -17.92
CA HIS A 12 -2.21 -0.55 -19.21
C HIS A 12 -3.32 -0.04 -20.13
N VAL A 13 -3.04 0.04 -21.44
CA VAL A 13 -3.98 0.60 -22.45
C VAL A 13 -5.39 -0.01 -22.37
N HIS A 14 -5.51 -1.25 -21.90
CA HIS A 14 -6.78 -1.96 -21.77
C HIS A 14 -7.22 -2.23 -20.32
N SER A 15 -6.46 -1.83 -19.30
CA SER A 15 -6.79 -2.11 -17.90
C SER A 15 -6.07 -1.21 -16.91
N ASN A 16 -6.79 -0.77 -15.88
CA ASN A 16 -6.20 -0.14 -14.70
C ASN A 16 -6.15 -1.16 -13.56
N GLY A 17 -5.00 -1.30 -12.92
CA GLY A 17 -4.81 -2.25 -11.81
C GLY A 17 -3.82 -1.74 -10.79
N PHE A 18 -3.72 -2.46 -9.66
CA PHE A 18 -2.70 -2.18 -8.65
C PHE A 18 -2.25 -3.48 -7.97
N ASP A 19 -0.97 -3.52 -7.60
CA ASP A 19 -0.40 -4.58 -6.75
C ASP A 19 -0.08 -4.00 -5.38
N VAL A 20 -0.18 -4.84 -4.35
CA VAL A 20 0.12 -4.47 -2.96
C VAL A 20 1.21 -5.38 -2.42
N HIS A 21 2.28 -4.78 -1.92
CA HIS A 21 3.40 -5.49 -1.30
C HIS A 21 3.57 -5.01 0.14
N GLN A 22 3.64 -5.95 1.08
CA GLN A 22 4.02 -5.65 2.45
C GLN A 22 5.51 -5.92 2.62
N VAL A 23 6.23 -4.97 3.22
CA VAL A 23 7.67 -5.10 3.49
C VAL A 23 7.99 -4.61 4.90
N ASP A 24 8.95 -5.26 5.54
CA ASP A 24 9.52 -4.81 6.81
C ASP A 24 10.90 -4.21 6.52
N CYS A 25 11.08 -2.92 6.85
CA CYS A 25 12.28 -2.13 6.55
C CYS A 25 12.71 -1.32 7.78
N ASP A 26 13.91 -0.77 7.75
CA ASP A 26 14.37 0.10 8.84
C ASP A 26 13.80 1.51 8.75
N ASP A 27 13.64 2.04 7.53
CA ASP A 27 13.15 3.39 7.26
C ASP A 27 12.32 3.50 5.96
N MET A 28 11.70 4.66 5.79
CA MET A 28 10.88 5.02 4.62
C MET A 28 11.71 5.00 3.34
N GLN A 29 12.95 5.49 3.38
CA GLN A 29 13.81 5.59 2.20
C GLN A 29 14.12 4.21 1.62
N ARG A 30 14.35 3.21 2.48
CA ARG A 30 14.55 1.83 2.06
C ARG A 30 13.29 1.23 1.45
N ALA A 31 12.12 1.54 2.00
CA ALA A 31 10.84 1.11 1.43
C ALA A 31 10.58 1.74 0.05
N GLU A 32 10.92 3.02 -0.15
CA GLU A 32 10.83 3.72 -1.44
C GLU A 32 11.80 3.15 -2.49
N GLN A 33 13.02 2.78 -2.09
CA GLN A 33 13.97 2.08 -2.97
C GLN A 33 13.41 0.74 -3.45
N ILE A 34 12.78 -0.03 -2.55
CA ILE A 34 12.12 -1.29 -2.90
C ILE A 34 10.94 -1.01 -3.84
N ALA A 35 10.12 0.00 -3.56
CA ALA A 35 9.00 0.39 -4.42
C ALA A 35 9.46 0.75 -5.84
N THR A 36 10.54 1.52 -5.95
CA THR A 36 11.16 1.89 -7.23
C THR A 36 11.65 0.65 -7.99
N TYR A 37 12.33 -0.26 -7.30
CA TYR A 37 12.78 -1.51 -7.89
C TYR A 37 11.61 -2.35 -8.41
N LEU A 38 10.59 -2.60 -7.58
CA LEU A 38 9.41 -3.37 -7.98
C LEU A 38 8.66 -2.72 -9.16
N THR A 39 8.56 -1.39 -9.15
CA THR A 39 7.94 -0.64 -10.25
C THR A 39 8.71 -0.83 -11.55
N SER A 40 10.05 -0.74 -11.51
CA SER A 40 10.89 -0.96 -12.71
C SER A 40 10.79 -2.39 -13.28
N GLN A 41 10.46 -3.39 -12.45
CA GLN A 41 10.22 -4.76 -12.93
C GLN A 41 8.87 -4.90 -13.64
N ARG A 42 7.89 -4.05 -13.28
CA ARG A 42 6.54 -4.05 -13.86
C ARG A 42 6.42 -3.16 -15.09
N GLU A 43 7.15 -2.05 -15.15
CA GLU A 43 7.09 -1.13 -16.27
C GLU A 43 7.38 -1.82 -17.61
N GLN A 44 6.47 -1.65 -18.55
CA GLN A 44 6.58 -2.15 -19.92
C GLN A 44 6.25 -1.03 -20.92
N THR A 45 6.56 -1.22 -22.20
CA THR A 45 6.36 -0.20 -23.25
C THR A 45 4.94 0.39 -23.28
N PHE A 46 3.93 -0.38 -22.87
CA PHE A 46 2.51 0.01 -22.81
C PHE A 46 1.90 -0.06 -21.41
N ASP A 47 2.70 -0.21 -20.36
CA ASP A 47 2.25 -0.20 -18.96
C ASP A 47 3.04 0.87 -18.21
N ARG A 48 2.38 2.00 -17.93
CA ARG A 48 2.95 3.06 -17.09
C ARG A 48 2.63 2.74 -15.64
N CYS A 49 3.63 2.86 -14.78
CA CYS A 49 3.44 2.57 -13.37
C CYS A 49 3.72 3.80 -12.49
N ALA A 50 3.09 3.84 -11.33
CA ALA A 50 3.43 4.72 -10.22
C ALA A 50 3.35 3.92 -8.92
N TRP A 51 3.95 4.43 -7.85
CA TRP A 51 3.89 3.75 -6.56
C TRP A 51 3.58 4.70 -5.43
N THR A 52 3.10 4.14 -4.32
CA THR A 52 2.88 4.83 -3.05
C THR A 52 3.34 3.94 -1.92
N VAL A 53 4.08 4.50 -0.97
CA VAL A 53 4.53 3.81 0.23
C VAL A 53 3.80 4.37 1.44
N VAL A 54 3.27 3.48 2.28
CA VAL A 54 2.56 3.84 3.51
C VAL A 54 3.21 3.11 4.67
N GLU A 55 3.73 3.87 5.65
CA GLU A 55 4.18 3.32 6.93
C GLU A 55 2.95 2.88 7.75
N ILE A 56 3.03 1.68 8.33
CA ILE A 56 2.01 1.11 9.21
C ILE A 56 2.54 1.20 10.63
N GLU A 57 1.89 2.02 11.46
CA GLU A 57 2.26 2.14 12.87
C GLU A 57 2.10 0.79 13.61
N PRO A 58 3.00 0.45 14.55
CA PRO A 58 3.03 -0.87 15.20
C PRO A 58 1.74 -1.24 15.95
N ASP A 59 1.06 -0.23 16.47
CA ASP A 59 -0.20 -0.31 17.22
C ASP A 59 -1.44 -0.26 16.32
N THR A 60 -1.27 -0.10 15.01
CA THR A 60 -2.36 -0.19 14.02
C THR A 60 -2.76 -1.66 13.86
N LYS A 61 -3.41 -2.22 14.87
CA LYS A 61 -4.12 -3.49 14.79
C LYS A 61 -5.60 -3.18 14.71
N VAL A 62 -6.22 -3.59 13.60
CA VAL A 62 -7.67 -3.63 13.56
C VAL A 62 -8.10 -4.84 14.38
N VAL A 63 -8.46 -4.61 15.66
CA VAL A 63 -8.82 -5.66 16.63
C VAL A 63 -9.99 -6.53 16.12
N ARG A 64 -10.82 -5.99 15.23
CA ARG A 64 -11.88 -6.70 14.50
C ARG A 64 -12.03 -6.13 13.10
N ALA A 65 -12.60 -6.88 12.16
CA ALA A 65 -12.98 -6.32 10.87
C ALA A 65 -13.90 -5.09 11.05
N LEU A 66 -13.56 -3.99 10.37
CA LEU A 66 -14.42 -2.80 10.32
C LEU A 66 -15.70 -3.12 9.55
N THR A 67 -16.84 -2.70 10.10
CA THR A 67 -18.13 -2.73 9.41
C THR A 67 -18.11 -1.80 8.20
N TRP A 68 -18.99 -2.05 7.23
CA TRP A 68 -19.12 -1.19 6.05
C TRP A 68 -19.33 0.28 6.41
N ARG A 69 -20.15 0.57 7.43
CA ARG A 69 -20.36 1.95 7.91
C ARG A 69 -19.06 2.59 8.40
N GLU A 70 -18.27 1.88 9.19
CA GLU A 70 -16.98 2.38 9.69
C GLU A 70 -15.99 2.63 8.55
N ARG A 71 -15.98 1.76 7.53
CA ARG A 71 -15.17 1.95 6.31
C ARG A 71 -15.54 3.21 5.54
N PHE A 72 -16.83 3.41 5.28
CA PHE A 72 -17.29 4.56 4.48
C PHE A 72 -17.19 5.89 5.24
N THR A 73 -17.45 5.89 6.55
CA THR A 73 -17.46 7.13 7.34
C THR A 73 -16.10 7.48 7.93
N ARG A 74 -15.14 6.54 7.89
CA ARG A 74 -13.85 6.62 8.62
C ARG A 74 -13.99 6.85 10.13
N ARG A 75 -15.20 6.68 10.71
CA ARG A 75 -15.45 6.79 12.14
C ARG A 75 -15.45 5.38 12.73
N ARG A 76 -14.54 5.11 13.68
CA ARG A 76 -14.48 3.84 14.40
C ARG A 76 -15.50 3.88 15.54
N ASN A 77 -16.36 2.86 15.63
CA ASN A 77 -17.14 2.63 16.84
C ASN A 77 -16.28 1.78 17.77
N THR A 78 -15.46 2.43 18.58
CA THR A 78 -14.73 1.76 19.66
C THR A 78 -15.75 1.48 20.77
N PRO A 79 -16.05 0.21 21.12
CA PRO A 79 -16.70 -0.05 22.40
C PRO A 79 -15.73 0.42 23.50
N GLN A 80 -16.26 1.18 24.47
CA GLN A 80 -15.55 1.55 25.71
C GLN A 80 -15.21 0.32 26.54
#